data_AF-A0A9D0KW97-F1
#
_entry.id   AF-A0A9D0KW97-F1
#
_cell.length_a   1.000
_cell.length_b   1.000
_cell.length_c   1.000
_cell.angle_alpha   90.00
_cell.angle_beta   90.00
_cell.angle_gamma   90.00
#
_symmetry.space_group_name_H-M   'P 1'
#
loop_
_entity.id
_entity.type
_entity.pdbx_description
1 polymer ?
#
loop_
_entity_poly.entity_id
_entity_poly.type
_entity_poly.pdbx_seq_one_letter_code
_entity_poly.pdbx_strand_id
1 'polypeptide(L)'
;MMKRFFIYTFIFITAFLITFVMTFPIGNLTAYLLSKYGFYYSRIEGNLFHVTINNLEKGNILIKKVEMKNYIYKQKISINESLQIYLYPLSKAADLICFSFEISAVQEKPQVYGKLTGKYKLNLKNKVIIISGEGNLKEFKTVFFPIYLYEVRHRLEPNIEKNSVYADITGKDLNGKFNGILYLPVNIKDGYIKGKFSGKFMNLGISEDIYIQFNRYIIDGESKIKF
;
A
#
# COMPACT_ATOMS: atom_id res chain seq x y z
N MET A 1 -16.24 -50.65 -19.80
CA MET A 1 -15.63 -50.52 -18.46
C MET A 1 -14.79 -49.24 -18.32
N MET A 2 -13.83 -48.99 -19.21
CA MET A 2 -13.00 -47.77 -19.23
C MET A 2 -13.78 -46.45 -19.17
N LYS A 3 -14.82 -46.27 -20.00
CA LYS A 3 -15.63 -45.03 -20.01
C LYS A 3 -16.29 -44.71 -18.66
N ARG A 4 -16.76 -45.72 -17.92
CA ARG A 4 -17.37 -45.53 -16.58
C ARG A 4 -16.31 -45.15 -15.54
N PHE A 5 -15.13 -45.77 -15.59
CA PHE A 5 -14.00 -45.42 -14.72
C PHE A 5 -13.55 -43.97 -14.92
N PHE A 6 -13.42 -43.52 -16.17
CA PHE A 6 -13.11 -42.11 -16.49
C PHE A 6 -14.17 -41.15 -15.94
N ILE A 7 -15.45 -41.47 -16.11
CA ILE A 7 -16.55 -40.64 -15.59
C ILE A 7 -16.51 -40.56 -14.06
N TYR A 8 -16.36 -41.69 -13.36
CA TYR A 8 -16.27 -41.67 -11.89
C TYR A 8 -15.04 -40.94 -11.38
N THR A 9 -13.90 -41.10 -12.04
CA THR A 9 -12.68 -40.36 -11.71
C THR A 9 -12.86 -38.86 -11.92
N PHE A 10 -13.49 -38.45 -13.02
CA PHE A 10 -13.79 -37.05 -13.29
C PHE A 10 -14.74 -36.44 -12.26
N ILE A 11 -15.83 -37.16 -11.92
CA ILE A 11 -16.77 -36.74 -10.88
C ILE A 11 -16.06 -36.61 -9.53
N PHE A 12 -15.24 -37.59 -9.17
CA PHE A 12 -14.46 -37.56 -7.93
C PHE A 12 -13.52 -36.36 -7.87
N ILE A 13 -12.71 -36.13 -8.91
CA ILE A 13 -11.77 -35.00 -8.98
C ILE A 13 -12.54 -33.68 -8.88
N THR A 14 -13.65 -33.54 -9.60
CA THR A 14 -14.46 -32.31 -9.57
C THR A 14 -15.06 -32.07 -8.19
N ALA A 15 -15.67 -33.09 -7.59
CA ALA A 15 -16.25 -33.00 -6.25
C ALA A 15 -15.18 -32.73 -5.18
N PHE A 16 -14.02 -33.38 -5.29
CA PHE A 16 -12.88 -33.17 -4.41
C PHE A 16 -12.37 -31.73 -4.52
N LEU A 17 -12.14 -31.21 -5.73
CA LEU A 17 -11.65 -29.85 -5.94
C LEU A 17 -12.65 -28.80 -5.44
N ILE A 18 -13.95 -28.97 -5.72
CA ILE A 18 -14.99 -28.07 -5.21
C ILE A 18 -15.01 -28.10 -3.68
N THR A 19 -15.00 -29.29 -3.08
CA THR A 19 -15.01 -29.45 -1.63
C THR A 19 -13.77 -28.82 -1.01
N PHE A 20 -12.59 -29.16 -1.54
CA PHE A 20 -11.31 -28.62 -1.11
C PHE A 20 -11.32 -27.09 -1.16
N VAL A 21 -11.76 -26.50 -2.28
CA VAL A 21 -11.81 -25.04 -2.44
C VAL A 21 -12.72 -24.37 -1.41
N MET A 22 -13.85 -24.99 -1.09
CA MET A 22 -14.84 -24.47 -0.16
C MET A 22 -14.48 -24.71 1.31
N THR A 23 -13.76 -25.77 1.63
CA THR A 23 -13.40 -26.15 3.01
C THR A 23 -11.96 -25.81 3.38
N PHE A 24 -11.13 -25.37 2.42
CA PHE A 24 -9.76 -24.99 2.70
C PHE A 24 -9.72 -23.92 3.80
N PRO A 25 -8.93 -24.11 4.87
CA PRO A 25 -8.94 -23.23 6.02
C PRO A 25 -8.13 -21.95 5.77
N ILE A 26 -8.50 -21.20 4.73
CA ILE A 26 -7.83 -19.95 4.32
C ILE A 26 -7.87 -18.92 5.44
N GLY A 27 -8.94 -18.92 6.24
CA GLY A 27 -9.09 -18.06 7.41
C GLY A 27 -7.95 -18.30 8.42
N ASN A 28 -7.66 -19.56 8.73
CA ASN A 28 -6.58 -19.94 9.66
C ASN A 28 -5.20 -19.61 9.08
N LEU A 29 -5.00 -19.84 7.78
CA LEU A 29 -3.74 -19.48 7.12
C LEU A 29 -3.52 -17.96 7.12
N THR A 30 -4.56 -17.19 6.80
CA THR A 30 -4.51 -15.72 6.79
C THR A 30 -4.28 -15.18 8.19
N ALA A 31 -5.01 -15.70 9.19
CA ALA A 31 -4.83 -15.43 10.60
C ALA A 31 -3.37 -15.63 11.03
N TYR A 32 -2.82 -16.81 10.77
CA TYR A 32 -1.43 -17.14 11.11
C TYR A 32 -0.43 -16.17 10.48
N LEU A 33 -0.59 -15.83 9.20
CA LEU A 33 0.29 -14.89 8.52
C LEU A 33 0.19 -13.48 9.12
N LEU A 34 -1.02 -12.98 9.36
CA LEU A 34 -1.24 -11.66 9.96
C LEU A 34 -0.63 -11.57 11.36
N SER A 35 -0.91 -12.55 12.22
CA SER A 35 -0.36 -12.60 13.58
C SER A 35 1.17 -12.72 13.58
N LYS A 36 1.76 -13.51 12.67
CA LYS A 36 3.23 -13.62 12.51
C LYS A 36 3.88 -12.26 12.21
N TYR A 37 3.19 -11.37 11.51
CA TYR A 37 3.67 -10.01 11.21
C TYR A 37 3.13 -8.93 12.16
N GLY A 38 2.51 -9.32 13.28
CA GLY A 38 2.06 -8.42 14.34
C GLY A 38 0.82 -7.60 13.99
N PHE A 39 -0.07 -8.13 13.15
CA PHE A 39 -1.37 -7.52 12.87
C PHE A 39 -2.45 -8.11 13.79
N TYR A 40 -3.32 -7.23 14.28
CA TYR A 40 -4.56 -7.59 14.97
C TYR A 40 -5.73 -7.50 14.01
N TYR A 41 -6.77 -8.29 14.25
CA TYR A 41 -8.00 -8.28 13.45
C TYR A 41 -9.16 -8.78 14.31
N SER A 42 -10.37 -8.31 14.04
CA SER A 42 -11.55 -8.78 14.78
C SER A 42 -12.12 -10.07 14.19
N ARG A 43 -12.13 -10.19 12.87
CA ARG A 43 -12.76 -11.32 12.17
C ARG A 43 -12.16 -11.51 10.78
N ILE A 44 -11.99 -12.78 10.40
CA ILE A 44 -11.64 -13.20 9.03
C ILE A 44 -12.74 -14.13 8.53
N GLU A 45 -13.27 -13.87 7.35
CA GLU A 45 -14.35 -14.64 6.73
C GLU A 45 -14.03 -14.95 5.27
N GLY A 46 -14.65 -16.00 4.74
CA GLY A 46 -14.61 -16.33 3.32
C GLY A 46 -13.93 -17.66 2.99
N ASN A 47 -13.52 -17.80 1.73
CA ASN A 47 -12.94 -19.01 1.15
C ASN A 47 -11.73 -18.69 0.27
N LEU A 48 -11.18 -19.69 -0.41
CA LEU A 48 -9.98 -19.53 -1.23
C LEU A 48 -10.07 -18.43 -2.28
N PHE A 49 -11.25 -18.10 -2.82
CA PHE A 49 -11.42 -17.07 -3.84
C PHE A 49 -11.77 -15.70 -3.28
N HIS A 50 -12.36 -15.63 -2.10
CA HIS A 50 -12.78 -14.38 -1.51
C HIS A 50 -12.60 -14.42 -0.01
N VAL A 51 -11.72 -13.56 0.51
CA VAL A 51 -11.45 -13.40 1.94
C VAL A 51 -11.78 -11.96 2.34
N THR A 52 -12.46 -11.79 3.46
CA THR A 52 -12.71 -10.49 4.09
C THR A 52 -12.04 -10.46 5.45
N ILE A 53 -11.30 -9.39 5.75
CA ILE A 53 -10.72 -9.13 7.07
C ILE A 53 -11.35 -7.86 7.62
N ASN A 54 -11.91 -7.94 8.82
CA ASN A 54 -12.52 -6.81 9.51
C ASN A 54 -11.60 -6.27 10.62
N ASN A 55 -11.56 -4.94 10.75
CA ASN A 55 -10.77 -4.20 11.72
C ASN A 55 -9.29 -4.64 11.77
N LEU A 56 -8.63 -4.66 10.62
CA LEU A 56 -7.21 -4.96 10.53
C LEU A 56 -6.40 -3.81 11.13
N GLU A 57 -5.59 -4.09 12.14
CA GLU A 57 -4.90 -3.08 12.93
C GLU A 57 -3.42 -3.39 13.11
N LYS A 58 -2.59 -2.34 13.08
CA LYS A 58 -1.19 -2.39 13.50
C LYS A 58 -0.68 -0.99 13.87
N GLY A 59 -0.41 -0.76 15.16
CA GLY A 59 -0.05 0.58 15.65
C GLY A 59 -1.21 1.56 15.40
N ASN A 60 -0.93 2.77 14.90
CA ASN A 60 -2.00 3.74 14.58
C ASN A 60 -2.76 3.41 13.27
N ILE A 61 -2.46 2.31 12.58
CA ILE A 61 -3.17 1.91 11.36
C ILE A 61 -4.38 1.08 11.74
N LEU A 62 -5.57 1.51 11.34
CA LEU A 62 -6.82 0.77 11.50
C LEU A 62 -7.59 0.75 10.18
N ILE A 63 -7.73 -0.42 9.58
CA ILE A 63 -8.51 -0.62 8.36
C ILE A 63 -9.79 -1.38 8.70
N LYS A 64 -10.92 -0.69 8.59
CA LYS A 64 -12.24 -1.26 8.94
C LYS A 64 -12.56 -2.54 8.17
N LYS A 65 -12.25 -2.56 6.87
CA LYS A 65 -12.51 -3.71 6.01
C LYS A 65 -11.47 -3.84 4.90
N VAL A 66 -10.90 -5.02 4.78
CA VAL A 66 -10.06 -5.44 3.65
C VAL A 66 -10.76 -6.58 2.93
N GLU A 67 -10.99 -6.42 1.62
CA GLU A 67 -11.54 -7.48 0.77
C GLU A 67 -10.45 -7.99 -0.17
N MET A 68 -10.21 -9.30 -0.16
CA MET A 68 -9.23 -9.97 -1.01
C MET A 68 -9.95 -10.95 -1.93
N LYS A 69 -9.85 -10.73 -3.24
CA LYS A 69 -10.35 -11.63 -4.28
C LYS A 69 -9.16 -12.32 -4.95
N ASN A 70 -9.06 -13.63 -4.77
CA ASN A 70 -8.00 -14.45 -5.32
C ASN A 70 -8.44 -15.02 -6.66
N TYR A 71 -7.65 -14.75 -7.70
CA TYR A 71 -7.74 -15.38 -8.99
C TYR A 71 -6.48 -16.22 -9.21
N ILE A 72 -6.53 -17.15 -10.15
CA ILE A 72 -5.41 -18.08 -10.42
C ILE A 72 -4.08 -17.35 -10.69
N TYR A 73 -4.14 -16.20 -11.38
CA TYR A 73 -2.95 -15.45 -11.82
C TYR A 73 -2.79 -14.07 -11.15
N LYS A 74 -3.75 -13.66 -10.33
CA LYS A 74 -3.74 -12.34 -9.68
C LYS A 74 -4.53 -12.34 -8.36
N GLN A 75 -4.15 -11.51 -7.41
CA GLN A 75 -4.94 -11.23 -6.22
C GLN A 75 -5.35 -9.76 -6.22
N LYS A 76 -6.64 -9.48 -6.05
CA LYS A 76 -7.17 -8.11 -5.87
C LYS A 76 -7.42 -7.87 -4.40
N ILE A 77 -6.80 -6.85 -3.82
CA ILE A 77 -7.07 -6.37 -2.47
C ILE A 77 -7.78 -5.02 -2.58
N SER A 78 -8.88 -4.83 -1.87
CA SER A 78 -9.65 -3.59 -1.85
C SER A 78 -9.77 -3.09 -0.41
N ILE A 79 -9.49 -1.81 -0.19
CA ILE A 79 -9.66 -1.11 1.09
C ILE A 79 -10.63 0.04 0.85
N ASN A 80 -11.80 -0.01 1.51
CA ASN A 80 -12.87 1.00 1.40
C ASN A 80 -13.23 1.39 -0.06
N GLU A 81 -13.03 0.46 -1.01
CA GLU A 81 -13.15 0.63 -2.49
C GLU A 81 -12.25 1.71 -3.14
N SER A 82 -11.80 2.68 -2.35
CA SER A 82 -10.97 3.82 -2.73
C SER A 82 -9.50 3.48 -2.90
N LEU A 83 -9.04 2.34 -2.38
CA LEU A 83 -7.71 1.81 -2.63
C LEU A 83 -7.81 0.38 -3.15
N GLN A 84 -7.24 0.13 -4.33
CA GLN A 84 -7.20 -1.18 -4.96
C GLN A 84 -5.75 -1.58 -5.25
N ILE A 85 -5.39 -2.79 -4.84
CA ILE A 85 -4.07 -3.38 -5.05
C ILE A 85 -4.27 -4.66 -5.85
N TYR A 86 -3.63 -4.75 -7.01
CA TYR A 86 -3.60 -5.94 -7.85
C TYR A 86 -2.22 -6.55 -7.74
N LEU A 87 -2.10 -7.69 -7.09
CA LEU A 87 -0.86 -8.43 -6.97
C LEU A 87 -0.78 -9.49 -8.07
N TYR A 88 0.39 -9.58 -8.70
CA TYR A 88 0.71 -10.56 -9.74
C TYR A 88 1.89 -11.41 -9.27
N PRO A 89 1.64 -12.52 -8.54
CA PRO A 89 2.69 -13.27 -7.84
C PRO A 89 3.77 -13.81 -8.79
N LEU A 90 3.37 -14.30 -9.97
CA LEU A 90 4.29 -14.91 -10.94
C LEU A 90 5.30 -13.89 -11.51
N SER A 91 4.87 -12.65 -11.73
CA SER A 91 5.73 -11.58 -12.25
C SER A 91 6.38 -10.74 -11.15
N LYS A 92 6.09 -11.00 -9.87
CA LYS A 92 6.53 -10.20 -8.71
C LYS A 92 6.19 -8.71 -8.89
N ALA A 93 5.02 -8.45 -9.46
CA ALA A 93 4.52 -7.12 -9.77
C ALA A 93 3.25 -6.82 -8.97
N ALA A 94 2.97 -5.54 -8.77
CA ALA A 94 1.72 -5.07 -8.22
C ALA A 94 1.27 -3.77 -8.88
N ASP A 95 -0.02 -3.60 -9.10
CA ASP A 95 -0.61 -2.31 -9.45
C ASP A 95 -1.38 -1.74 -8.25
N LEU A 96 -1.17 -0.47 -7.95
CA LEU A 96 -1.86 0.27 -6.90
C LEU A 96 -2.69 1.39 -7.54
N ILE A 97 -3.98 1.41 -7.26
CA ILE A 97 -4.91 2.42 -7.77
C ILE A 97 -5.62 3.08 -6.59
N CYS A 98 -5.47 4.40 -6.49
CA CYS A 98 -6.13 5.22 -5.48
C CYS A 98 -7.22 6.08 -6.14
N PHE A 99 -8.47 5.87 -5.73
CA PHE A 99 -9.65 6.65 -6.11
C PHE A 99 -10.03 7.56 -4.94
N SER A 100 -9.31 8.68 -4.78
CA SER A 100 -9.54 9.65 -3.72
C SER A 100 -9.51 9.00 -2.33
N PHE A 101 -8.51 8.17 -2.09
CA PHE A 101 -8.29 7.48 -0.83
C PHE A 101 -8.03 8.48 0.29
N GLU A 102 -8.88 8.46 1.31
CA GLU A 102 -8.77 9.36 2.46
C GLU A 102 -7.76 8.79 3.48
N ILE A 103 -6.66 9.52 3.71
CA ILE A 103 -5.57 9.07 4.59
C ILE A 103 -6.04 8.93 6.04
N SER A 104 -6.95 9.80 6.50
CA SER A 104 -7.56 9.72 7.84
C SER A 104 -8.41 8.47 8.05
N ALA A 105 -8.95 7.87 6.98
CA ALA A 105 -9.85 6.72 7.09
C ALA A 105 -9.15 5.42 7.50
N VAL A 106 -7.81 5.40 7.51
CA VAL A 106 -7.00 4.24 7.92
C VAL A 106 -6.17 4.50 9.18
N GLN A 107 -6.47 5.56 9.92
CA GLN A 107 -5.83 5.88 11.20
C GLN A 107 -6.80 5.70 12.35
N GLU A 108 -6.38 5.02 13.42
CA GLU A 108 -7.17 4.91 14.66
C GLU A 108 -7.35 6.30 15.29
N LYS A 109 -6.24 7.05 15.39
CA LYS A 109 -6.21 8.46 15.80
C LYS A 109 -5.70 9.29 14.61
N PRO A 110 -6.59 9.92 13.83
CA PRO A 110 -6.20 10.70 12.67
C PRO A 110 -5.23 11.83 13.02
N GLN A 111 -4.02 11.77 12.46
CA GLN A 111 -2.96 12.76 12.63
C GLN A 111 -2.56 13.40 11.30
N VAL A 112 -2.76 12.67 10.21
CA VAL A 112 -2.50 13.09 8.84
C VAL A 112 -3.80 13.04 8.05
N TYR A 113 -4.11 14.11 7.34
CA TYR A 113 -5.31 14.21 6.50
C TYR A 113 -4.90 14.50 5.07
N GLY A 114 -5.78 14.12 4.15
CA GLY A 114 -5.61 14.37 2.73
C GLY A 114 -6.29 13.28 1.90
N LYS A 115 -6.50 13.59 0.62
CA LYS A 115 -7.10 12.68 -0.36
C LYS A 115 -6.06 12.32 -1.42
N LEU A 116 -5.74 11.04 -1.52
CA LEU A 116 -4.78 10.52 -2.48
C LEU A 116 -5.50 9.96 -3.71
N THR A 117 -5.16 10.47 -4.89
CA THR A 117 -5.47 9.84 -6.18
C THR A 117 -4.18 9.43 -6.86
N GLY A 118 -4.21 8.38 -7.67
CA GLY A 118 -3.04 7.99 -8.44
C GLY A 118 -3.07 6.54 -8.91
N LYS A 119 -2.12 6.22 -9.78
CA LYS A 119 -1.91 4.88 -10.32
C LYS A 119 -0.41 4.59 -10.32
N TYR A 120 -0.04 3.47 -9.73
CA TYR A 120 1.35 3.07 -9.60
C TYR A 120 1.52 1.62 -9.97
N LYS A 121 2.61 1.31 -10.66
CA LYS A 121 3.09 -0.05 -10.89
C LYS A 121 4.31 -0.26 -10.02
N LEU A 122 4.34 -1.37 -9.31
CA LEU A 122 5.40 -1.78 -8.42
C LEU A 122 5.98 -3.08 -8.95
N ASN A 123 7.31 -3.17 -9.00
CA ASN A 123 8.04 -4.38 -9.37
C ASN A 123 9.15 -4.62 -8.37
N LEU A 124 9.32 -5.86 -7.94
CA LEU A 124 10.42 -6.23 -7.06
C LEU A 124 11.66 -6.62 -7.88
N LYS A 125 12.74 -5.84 -7.77
CA LYS A 125 14.06 -6.13 -8.37
C LYS A 125 15.14 -6.09 -7.31
N ASN A 126 15.96 -7.13 -7.17
CA ASN A 126 17.07 -7.18 -6.21
C ASN A 126 16.69 -6.77 -4.77
N LYS A 127 15.53 -7.23 -4.27
CA LYS A 127 14.96 -6.84 -2.95
C LYS A 127 14.65 -5.34 -2.80
N VAL A 128 14.55 -4.61 -3.90
CA VAL A 128 14.12 -3.22 -3.98
C VAL A 128 12.80 -3.13 -4.73
N ILE A 129 11.87 -2.34 -4.19
CA ILE A 129 10.59 -2.03 -4.80
C ILE A 129 10.80 -0.85 -5.77
N ILE A 130 10.68 -1.15 -7.05
CA ILE A 130 10.72 -0.19 -8.14
C ILE A 130 9.30 0.24 -8.46
N ILE A 131 9.03 1.54 -8.42
CA ILE A 131 7.73 2.16 -8.59
C ILE A 131 7.76 3.04 -9.83
N SER A 132 6.73 2.92 -10.66
CA SER A 132 6.44 3.87 -11.73
C SER A 132 4.99 4.33 -11.63
N GLY A 133 4.73 5.61 -11.83
CA GLY A 133 3.37 6.12 -11.80
C GLY A 133 3.29 7.57 -11.36
N GLU A 134 2.06 8.04 -11.24
CA GLU A 134 1.77 9.42 -10.88
C GLU A 134 0.52 9.48 -9.99
N GLY A 135 0.45 10.56 -9.22
CA GLY A 135 -0.67 10.82 -8.35
C GLY A 135 -0.75 12.24 -7.89
N ASN A 136 -1.76 12.47 -7.07
CA ASN A 136 -2.07 13.76 -6.52
C ASN A 136 -2.59 13.59 -5.09
N LEU A 137 -2.02 14.36 -4.18
CA LEU A 137 -2.45 14.47 -2.80
C LEU A 137 -3.08 15.85 -2.60
N LYS A 138 -4.38 15.86 -2.31
CA LYS A 138 -5.15 17.09 -2.08
C LYS A 138 -5.47 17.30 -0.61
N GLU A 139 -5.62 18.57 -0.23
CA GLU A 139 -6.09 18.98 1.11
C GLU A 139 -5.22 18.39 2.24
N PHE A 140 -3.90 18.32 2.02
CA PHE A 140 -3.00 17.71 2.98
C PHE A 140 -2.76 18.64 4.17
N LYS A 141 -2.93 18.09 5.36
CA LYS A 141 -2.63 18.76 6.63
C LYS A 141 -2.23 17.75 7.68
N THR A 142 -1.51 18.22 8.68
CA THR A 142 -1.12 17.43 9.85
C THR A 142 -1.56 18.14 11.12
N VAL A 143 -1.75 17.38 12.21
CA VAL A 143 -2.09 17.97 13.52
C VAL A 143 -0.89 18.65 14.18
N PHE A 144 0.33 18.19 13.88
CA PHE A 144 1.55 18.60 14.59
C PHE A 144 2.30 19.74 13.91
N PHE A 145 2.07 19.97 12.62
CA PHE A 145 2.70 21.05 11.88
C PHE A 145 1.64 21.84 11.11
N PRO A 146 1.57 23.18 11.27
CA PRO A 146 0.56 24.03 10.64
C PRO A 146 0.86 24.27 9.15
N ILE A 147 1.22 23.22 8.42
CA ILE A 147 1.29 23.23 6.96
C ILE A 147 -0.05 22.76 6.42
N TYR A 148 -0.64 23.60 5.57
CA TYR A 148 -1.76 23.24 4.72
C TYR A 148 -1.32 23.27 3.26
N LEU A 149 -1.28 22.09 2.64
CA LEU A 149 -1.01 21.96 1.21
C LEU A 149 -2.32 21.75 0.49
N TYR A 150 -2.58 22.62 -0.50
CA TYR A 150 -3.74 22.47 -1.37
C TYR A 150 -3.58 21.23 -2.24
N GLU A 151 -2.39 21.06 -2.80
CA GLU A 151 -2.10 20.05 -3.81
C GLU A 151 -0.63 19.66 -3.79
N VAL A 152 -0.35 18.36 -3.87
CA VAL A 152 0.97 17.82 -4.19
C VAL A 152 0.79 16.86 -5.37
N ARG A 153 1.23 17.28 -6.56
CA ARG A 153 1.28 16.40 -7.73
C ARG A 153 2.63 15.72 -7.73
N HIS A 154 2.67 14.41 -7.86
CA HIS A 154 3.92 13.67 -7.84
C HIS A 154 3.99 12.60 -8.91
N ARG A 155 5.22 12.35 -9.37
CA ARG A 155 5.56 11.32 -10.34
C ARG A 155 6.76 10.52 -9.84
N LEU A 156 6.65 9.21 -9.98
CA LEU A 156 7.70 8.25 -9.67
C LEU A 156 8.14 7.60 -10.97
N GLU A 157 9.45 7.62 -11.21
CA GLU A 157 10.05 6.98 -12.37
C GLU A 157 11.06 5.93 -11.94
N PRO A 158 11.05 4.75 -12.58
CA PRO A 158 11.96 3.69 -12.23
C PRO A 158 13.40 4.04 -12.64
N ASN A 159 14.34 3.85 -11.73
CA ASN A 159 15.79 3.91 -11.95
C ASN A 159 16.38 2.57 -11.48
N ILE A 160 17.50 2.11 -12.05
CA ILE A 160 18.02 0.74 -11.98
C ILE A 160 17.80 0.04 -10.62
N GLU A 161 18.10 0.72 -9.50
CA GLU A 161 17.89 0.22 -8.14
C GLU A 161 17.16 1.20 -7.20
N LYS A 162 16.52 2.24 -7.76
CA LYS A 162 15.87 3.32 -7.00
C LYS A 162 14.69 3.90 -7.79
N ASN A 163 13.99 4.87 -7.22
CA ASN A 163 12.91 5.57 -7.90
C ASN A 163 13.23 7.06 -7.94
N SER A 164 13.28 7.65 -9.12
CA SER A 164 13.30 9.11 -9.23
C SER A 164 11.95 9.65 -8.79
N VAL A 165 11.96 10.71 -7.98
CA VAL A 165 10.77 11.35 -7.43
C VAL A 165 10.72 12.80 -7.88
N TYR A 166 9.59 13.19 -8.45
CA TYR A 166 9.30 14.56 -8.81
C TYR A 166 7.99 14.94 -8.13
N ALA A 167 7.96 16.09 -7.46
CA ALA A 167 6.73 16.60 -6.87
C ALA A 167 6.61 18.11 -7.05
N ASP A 168 5.46 18.57 -7.53
CA ASP A 168 5.05 19.97 -7.52
C ASP A 168 4.12 20.18 -6.31
N ILE A 169 4.53 21.07 -5.41
CA ILE A 169 3.87 21.34 -4.13
C ILE A 169 3.21 22.72 -4.21
N THR A 170 1.92 22.77 -3.93
CA THR A 170 1.13 24.00 -3.87
C THR A 170 0.38 24.06 -2.54
N GLY A 171 0.56 25.15 -1.80
CA GLY A 171 0.07 25.30 -0.45
C GLY A 171 -0.13 26.75 -0.06
N LYS A 172 -0.72 26.96 1.12
CA LYS A 172 -1.00 28.31 1.63
C LYS A 172 0.30 29.09 1.82
N ASP A 173 1.24 28.48 2.53
CA ASP A 173 2.50 29.11 2.92
C ASP A 173 3.73 28.42 2.32
N LEU A 174 3.53 27.36 1.51
CA LEU A 174 4.59 26.58 0.87
C LEU A 174 4.24 26.28 -0.58
N ASN A 175 5.09 26.71 -1.51
CA ASN A 175 4.95 26.39 -2.92
C ASN A 175 6.33 26.04 -3.49
N GLY A 176 6.45 25.04 -4.35
CA GLY A 176 7.75 24.70 -4.93
C GLY A 176 7.78 23.33 -5.59
N LYS A 177 9.00 22.87 -5.84
CA LYS A 177 9.26 21.59 -6.48
C LYS A 177 10.25 20.79 -5.66
N PHE A 178 10.01 19.49 -5.56
CA PHE A 178 10.95 18.52 -5.04
C PHE A 178 11.40 17.59 -6.15
N ASN A 179 12.72 17.45 -6.30
CA ASN A 179 13.33 16.49 -7.22
C ASN A 179 14.32 15.62 -6.45
N GLY A 180 14.18 14.31 -6.52
CA GLY A 180 14.94 13.43 -5.68
C GLY A 180 14.88 11.96 -6.04
N ILE A 181 15.22 11.14 -5.07
CA ILE A 181 15.37 9.70 -5.16
C ILE A 181 14.70 9.06 -3.94
N LEU A 182 13.83 8.09 -4.20
CA LEU A 182 13.23 7.18 -3.24
C LEU A 182 13.89 5.81 -3.37
N TYR A 183 14.55 5.38 -2.30
CA TYR A 183 15.04 4.02 -2.15
C TYR A 183 14.08 3.25 -1.25
N LEU A 184 13.46 2.20 -1.79
CA LEU A 184 12.42 1.43 -1.09
C LEU A 184 12.79 -0.07 -1.07
N PRO A 185 13.65 -0.51 -0.14
CA PRO A 185 13.94 -1.93 0.03
C PRO A 185 12.74 -2.68 0.64
N VAL A 186 12.71 -4.01 0.51
CA VAL A 186 11.67 -4.87 1.14
C VAL A 186 11.60 -4.64 2.64
N ASN A 187 12.75 -4.45 3.31
CA ASN A 187 12.77 -3.95 4.67
C ASN A 187 12.64 -2.42 4.66
N ILE A 188 11.41 -1.93 4.63
CA ILE A 188 11.11 -0.49 4.47
C ILE A 188 11.86 0.42 5.45
N LYS A 189 12.25 -0.07 6.64
CA LYS A 189 13.03 0.69 7.63
C LYS A 189 14.36 1.20 7.08
N ASP A 190 14.98 0.44 6.16
CA ASP A 190 16.25 0.81 5.54
C ASP A 190 16.07 1.77 4.35
N GLY A 191 14.81 2.09 4.01
CA GLY A 191 14.46 3.01 2.94
C GLY A 191 14.70 4.47 3.29
N TYR A 192 14.80 5.29 2.25
CA TYR A 192 14.92 6.74 2.38
C TYR A 192 14.33 7.47 1.18
N ILE A 193 13.97 8.73 1.39
CA ILE A 193 13.79 9.72 0.34
C ILE A 193 14.83 10.83 0.51
N LYS A 194 15.48 11.22 -0.59
CA LYS A 194 16.46 12.30 -0.58
C LYS A 194 16.39 13.12 -1.85
N GLY A 195 16.63 14.41 -1.78
CA GLY A 195 16.57 15.26 -2.96
C GLY A 195 16.62 16.73 -2.59
N LYS A 196 16.30 17.58 -3.56
CA LYS A 196 16.32 19.02 -3.39
C LYS A 196 14.90 19.57 -3.50
N PHE A 197 14.50 20.34 -2.50
CA PHE A 197 13.33 21.20 -2.58
C PHE A 197 13.77 22.59 -3.03
N SER A 198 13.03 23.19 -3.97
CA SER A 198 13.24 24.57 -4.41
C SER A 198 11.89 25.26 -4.56
N GLY A 199 11.71 26.39 -3.90
CA GLY A 199 10.41 27.06 -3.87
C GLY A 199 10.37 28.30 -2.99
N LYS A 200 9.19 28.54 -2.41
CA LYS A 200 8.93 29.62 -1.48
C LYS A 200 8.25 29.08 -0.23
N PHE A 201 8.70 29.53 0.93
CA PHE A 201 8.04 29.34 2.22
C PHE A 201 7.80 30.71 2.85
N MET A 202 6.55 31.05 3.19
CA MET A 202 6.17 32.37 3.72
C MET A 202 6.75 33.54 2.89
N ASN A 203 6.66 33.42 1.55
CA ASN A 203 7.23 34.35 0.55
C ASN A 203 8.78 34.45 0.50
N LEU A 204 9.50 33.73 1.35
CA LEU A 204 10.96 33.63 1.27
C LEU A 204 11.37 32.51 0.30
N GLY A 205 12.29 32.81 -0.61
CA GLY A 205 12.87 31.79 -1.48
C GLY A 205 13.68 30.78 -0.67
N ILE A 206 13.39 29.50 -0.85
CA ILE A 206 14.10 28.41 -0.16
C ILE A 206 14.61 27.38 -1.16
N SER A 207 15.78 26.83 -0.86
CA SER A 207 16.45 25.82 -1.68
C SER A 207 17.20 24.88 -0.74
N GLU A 208 16.55 23.80 -0.33
CA GLU A 208 17.04 22.92 0.74
C GLU A 208 17.24 21.50 0.24
N ASP A 209 18.31 20.87 0.72
CA ASP A 209 18.51 19.44 0.57
C ASP A 209 17.73 18.70 1.66
N ILE A 210 16.86 17.79 1.24
CA ILE A 210 15.98 17.01 2.10
C ILE A 210 16.51 15.58 2.16
N TYR A 211 16.63 15.02 3.36
CA TYR A 211 16.94 13.61 3.58
C TYR A 211 16.06 13.05 4.71
N ILE A 212 15.25 12.05 4.39
CA ILE A 212 14.32 11.41 5.32
C ILE A 212 14.56 9.90 5.26
N GLN A 213 15.02 9.33 6.38
CA GLN A 213 15.18 7.89 6.56
C GLN A 213 13.95 7.29 7.24
N PHE A 214 13.43 6.17 6.76
CA PHE A 214 12.14 5.65 7.20
C PHE A 214 12.16 4.98 8.57
N ASN A 215 13.26 4.37 9.00
CA ASN A 215 13.41 3.84 10.37
C ASN A 215 13.15 4.88 11.47
N ARG A 216 13.39 6.18 11.20
CA ARG A 216 13.10 7.26 12.15
C ARG A 216 11.61 7.46 12.40
N TYR A 217 10.77 6.97 11.49
CA TYR A 217 9.31 7.15 11.51
C TYR A 217 8.54 5.82 11.58
N ILE A 218 9.25 4.69 11.46
CA ILE A 218 8.71 3.32 11.51
C ILE A 218 9.47 2.54 12.59
N ILE A 219 9.02 2.63 13.84
CA ILE A 219 9.50 1.77 14.94
C ILE A 219 8.44 0.69 15.21
N ASP A 220 8.87 -0.54 15.49
CA ASP A 220 7.98 -1.67 15.76
C ASP A 220 6.93 -1.31 16.81
N GLY A 221 5.65 -1.32 16.42
CA GLY A 221 4.52 -1.12 17.31
C GLY A 221 4.13 0.33 17.61
N GLU A 222 4.97 1.32 17.32
CA GLU A 222 4.65 2.75 17.50
C GLU A 222 5.15 3.57 16.31
N SER A 223 4.24 4.05 15.49
CA SER A 223 4.51 5.20 14.63
C SER A 223 4.67 6.44 15.53
N LYS A 224 5.88 6.64 16.07
CA LYS A 224 6.26 7.95 16.58
C LYS A 224 6.51 8.85 15.40
N ILE A 225 5.45 9.54 14.94
CA ILE A 225 5.67 10.90 14.49
C ILE A 225 5.97 11.70 15.77
N LYS A 226 7.21 11.61 16.25
CA LYS A 226 7.79 12.54 17.21
C LYS A 226 8.90 13.26 16.46
N PHE A 227 8.60 14.50 16.07
CA PHE A 227 9.61 15.50 15.77
C PHE A 227 9.91 16.25 17.07
#